data_AF-A0A3B9N595-F1
#
_entry.id   AF-A0A3B9N595-F1
#
_cell.length_a   1.000
_cell.length_b   1.000
_cell.length_c   1.000
_cell.angle_alpha   90.00
_cell.angle_beta   90.00
_cell.angle_gamma   90.00
#
_symmetry.space_group_name_H-M   'P 1'
#
loop_
_entity.id
_entity.type
_entity.pdbx_description
1 polymer ?
#
loop_
_entity_poly.entity_id
_entity_poly.type
_entity_poly.pdbx_seq_one_letter_code
_entity_poly.pdbx_strand_id
1 'polypeptide(L)'
;MKTKNLFGIIFILFLSLHLFAQEEPVGYKFTDITNIQVSSVKDQQNTGTCWSFSTTSFIEAELLRLNKHEYDLSEMYFVRFAYEEKALDYVRYQGKANFGEGGQAHDVLNQIKKYGFVTQQAYPGNEYDPGNYKHRELDKILKAILEVVITKPNKKLTSVWFKAYQAVLDTYLGIIPEKTEVNKELITPLDFVKKEKFNIDDYVELTSFTHHPMYSKIILEVPDNWSHDYYYNVPLDEFISVMNSALKSGYTFVWDGDVGYEGFSHKNEVAIVPEGTVEFTSPQKEKDVSADYRQLEFDNLTTTDDHLMHITGLAEDQKGTIYYKTKNSWGDDSNDLGGYLYMSESFLRLNTIAIMVHKDAIPKIIKEKLGIK
;
A
#
# COMPACT_ATOMS: atom_id res chain seq x y z
N MET A 1 83.25 -35.07 -43.15
CA MET A 1 82.33 -35.28 -42.00
C MET A 1 82.10 -33.95 -41.30
N LYS A 2 80.92 -33.34 -41.47
CA LYS A 2 80.45 -32.19 -40.67
C LYS A 2 79.04 -32.52 -40.22
N THR A 3 78.89 -32.82 -38.95
CA THR A 3 77.61 -33.08 -38.26
C THR A 3 76.92 -31.74 -38.01
N LYS A 4 75.67 -31.60 -38.46
CA LYS A 4 74.78 -30.49 -38.09
C LYS A 4 73.83 -31.00 -37.00
N ASN A 5 73.95 -30.44 -35.80
CA ASN A 5 72.99 -30.62 -34.72
C ASN A 5 71.76 -29.75 -34.98
N LEU A 6 70.58 -30.35 -34.99
CA LEU A 6 69.29 -29.68 -35.11
C LEU A 6 68.67 -29.64 -33.70
N PHE A 7 68.70 -28.49 -33.04
CA PHE A 7 67.98 -28.24 -31.80
C PHE A 7 66.57 -27.75 -32.14
N GLY A 8 65.55 -28.58 -31.91
CA GLY A 8 64.14 -28.18 -32.00
C GLY A 8 63.72 -27.45 -30.73
N ILE A 9 63.24 -26.23 -30.88
CA ILE A 9 62.63 -25.43 -29.80
C ILE A 9 61.14 -25.80 -29.75
N ILE A 10 60.71 -26.39 -28.64
CA ILE A 10 59.29 -26.60 -28.31
C ILE A 10 58.79 -25.32 -27.64
N PHE A 11 57.81 -24.67 -28.25
CA PHE A 11 57.14 -23.49 -27.71
C PHE A 11 55.85 -23.95 -27.01
N ILE A 12 55.85 -23.97 -25.67
CA ILE A 12 54.65 -24.26 -24.87
C ILE A 12 53.89 -22.94 -24.71
N LEU A 13 52.73 -22.84 -25.37
CA LEU A 13 51.78 -21.74 -25.19
C LEU A 13 51.03 -21.94 -23.86
N PHE A 14 51.38 -21.17 -22.83
CA PHE A 14 50.55 -21.02 -21.64
C PHE A 14 49.42 -20.05 -21.95
N LEU A 15 48.21 -20.57 -22.18
CA LEU A 15 47.00 -19.77 -22.28
C LEU A 15 46.55 -19.40 -20.85
N SER A 16 46.90 -18.20 -20.40
CA SER A 16 46.42 -17.66 -19.12
C SER A 16 44.94 -17.27 -19.26
N LEU A 17 44.05 -18.10 -18.72
CA LEU A 17 42.65 -17.74 -18.48
C LEU A 17 42.63 -16.65 -17.40
N HIS A 18 42.52 -15.39 -17.81
CA HIS A 18 42.18 -14.30 -16.90
C HIS A 18 40.69 -14.43 -16.55
N LEU A 19 40.41 -15.15 -15.47
CA LEU A 19 39.17 -15.00 -14.71
C LEU A 19 39.19 -13.59 -14.12
N PHE A 20 38.48 -12.66 -14.74
CA PHE A 20 38.12 -11.41 -14.08
C PHE A 20 37.11 -11.75 -12.99
N ALA A 21 37.58 -11.86 -11.74
CA ALA A 21 36.71 -11.76 -10.59
C ALA A 21 36.21 -10.31 -10.56
N GLN A 22 34.97 -10.09 -11.00
CA GLN A 22 34.31 -8.80 -10.88
C GLN A 22 34.09 -8.57 -9.38
N GLU A 23 34.68 -7.51 -8.82
CA GLU A 23 34.34 -7.11 -7.45
C GLU A 23 32.83 -6.84 -7.41
N GLU A 24 32.12 -7.58 -6.55
CA GLU A 24 30.70 -7.36 -6.33
C GLU A 24 30.49 -5.90 -5.90
N PRO A 25 29.60 -5.16 -6.57
CA PRO A 25 29.37 -3.77 -6.20
C PRO A 25 28.90 -3.69 -4.75
N VAL A 26 29.50 -2.76 -4.01
CA VAL A 26 29.08 -2.42 -2.64
C VAL A 26 27.72 -1.72 -2.71
N GLY A 27 26.74 -2.17 -1.92
CA GLY A 27 25.40 -1.58 -1.88
C GLY A 27 24.41 -2.22 -2.86
N TYR A 28 23.13 -1.91 -2.66
CA TYR A 28 22.08 -2.17 -3.66
C TYR A 28 22.22 -1.20 -4.83
N LYS A 29 22.09 -1.72 -6.06
CA LYS A 29 21.99 -0.91 -7.28
C LYS A 29 20.77 -1.36 -8.06
N PHE A 30 19.76 -0.49 -8.11
CA PHE A 30 18.51 -0.78 -8.80
C PHE A 30 18.51 -0.20 -10.22
N THR A 31 17.98 -0.99 -11.15
CA THR A 31 17.65 -0.56 -12.51
C THR A 31 16.14 -0.67 -12.69
N ASP A 32 15.48 0.46 -12.98
CA ASP A 32 14.03 0.47 -13.22
C ASP A 32 13.69 -0.38 -14.46
N ILE A 33 12.81 -1.37 -14.28
CA ILE A 33 12.13 -2.11 -15.35
C ILE A 33 10.89 -1.32 -15.79
N THR A 34 10.14 -0.79 -14.82
CA THR A 34 9.01 0.12 -15.04
C THR A 34 9.04 1.23 -14.01
N ASN A 35 8.68 2.44 -14.41
CA ASN A 35 8.59 3.61 -13.54
C ASN A 35 7.36 4.42 -13.94
N ILE A 36 6.25 4.25 -13.21
CA ILE A 36 4.98 4.86 -13.53
C ILE A 36 4.89 6.21 -12.82
N GLN A 37 4.49 7.25 -13.56
CA GLN A 37 4.35 8.58 -13.00
C GLN A 37 3.22 8.60 -11.96
N VAL A 38 3.53 9.15 -10.78
CA VAL A 38 2.62 9.35 -9.66
C VAL A 38 2.83 10.74 -9.06
N SER A 39 1.91 11.19 -8.21
CA SER A 39 2.04 12.44 -7.45
C SER A 39 3.21 12.39 -6.45
N SER A 40 3.53 13.53 -5.84
CA SER A 40 4.57 13.65 -4.80
C SER A 40 4.31 12.76 -3.58
N VAL A 41 5.38 12.37 -2.88
CA VAL A 41 5.30 11.71 -1.56
C VAL A 41 4.63 12.65 -0.55
N LYS A 42 3.85 12.05 0.35
CA LYS A 42 3.10 12.72 1.40
C LYS A 42 3.57 12.22 2.76
N ASP A 43 3.15 12.88 3.83
CA ASP A 43 3.52 12.54 5.21
C ASP A 43 2.28 12.42 6.10
N GLN A 44 1.97 11.20 6.54
CA GLN A 44 0.89 10.91 7.48
C GLN A 44 1.25 11.30 8.93
N GLN A 45 2.54 11.54 9.19
CA GLN A 45 3.08 11.97 10.48
C GLN A 45 2.65 11.04 11.63
N ASN A 46 2.09 11.60 12.71
CA ASN A 46 1.75 10.84 13.90
C ASN A 46 0.27 10.41 13.87
N THR A 47 -0.08 9.64 12.85
CA THR A 47 -1.42 9.07 12.65
C THR A 47 -1.35 7.64 12.12
N GLY A 48 -2.39 6.85 12.40
CA GLY A 48 -2.59 5.51 11.83
C GLY A 48 -3.38 5.53 10.52
N THR A 49 -3.09 6.47 9.61
CA THR A 49 -3.93 6.73 8.42
C THR A 49 -3.28 6.36 7.09
N CYS A 50 -2.26 5.50 7.10
CA CYS A 50 -1.55 5.01 5.91
C CYS A 50 -2.50 4.48 4.83
N TRP A 51 -3.59 3.82 5.21
CA TRP A 51 -4.64 3.35 4.31
C TRP A 51 -5.27 4.46 3.47
N SER A 52 -5.46 5.64 4.06
CA SER A 52 -5.99 6.81 3.34
C SER A 52 -4.92 7.42 2.44
N PHE A 53 -3.69 7.59 2.92
CA PHE A 53 -2.58 8.18 2.15
C PHE A 53 -2.18 7.32 0.94
N SER A 54 -1.98 6.03 1.14
CA SER A 54 -1.62 5.10 0.07
C SER A 54 -2.71 5.00 -1.00
N THR A 55 -3.98 4.90 -0.59
CA THR A 55 -5.09 4.79 -1.54
C THR A 55 -5.39 6.10 -2.24
N THR A 56 -5.27 7.25 -1.54
CA THR A 56 -5.39 8.58 -2.17
C THR A 56 -4.30 8.78 -3.22
N SER A 57 -3.06 8.43 -2.90
CA SER A 57 -1.93 8.43 -3.83
C SER A 57 -2.18 7.52 -5.05
N PHE A 58 -2.82 6.37 -4.86
CA PHE A 58 -3.27 5.49 -5.96
C PHE A 58 -4.36 6.12 -6.81
N ILE A 59 -5.37 6.75 -6.20
CA ILE A 59 -6.44 7.45 -6.92
C ILE A 59 -5.89 8.61 -7.74
N GLU A 60 -4.96 9.39 -7.20
CA GLU A 60 -4.28 10.47 -7.94
C GLU A 60 -3.53 9.92 -9.17
N ALA A 61 -2.85 8.78 -9.05
CA ALA A 61 -2.21 8.12 -10.19
C ALA A 61 -3.24 7.62 -11.22
N GLU A 62 -4.40 7.11 -10.77
CA GLU A 62 -5.48 6.68 -11.65
C GLU A 62 -6.14 7.87 -12.38
N LEU A 63 -6.34 9.00 -11.70
CA LEU A 63 -6.79 10.24 -12.34
C LEU A 63 -5.77 10.66 -13.39
N LEU A 64 -4.49 10.73 -13.05
CA LEU A 64 -3.42 11.03 -14.01
C LEU A 64 -3.43 10.07 -15.22
N ARG A 65 -3.68 8.78 -15.00
CA ARG A 65 -3.81 7.78 -16.07
C ARG A 65 -5.01 8.08 -16.98
N LEU A 66 -6.18 8.32 -16.39
CA LEU A 66 -7.48 8.47 -17.08
C LEU A 66 -7.62 9.81 -17.81
N ASN A 67 -7.23 10.91 -17.16
CA ASN A 67 -7.55 12.27 -17.60
C ASN A 67 -6.33 13.20 -17.76
N LYS A 68 -5.12 12.74 -17.40
CA LYS A 68 -3.87 13.53 -17.45
C LYS A 68 -3.86 14.76 -16.53
N HIS A 69 -4.76 14.80 -15.55
CA HIS A 69 -4.77 15.80 -14.50
C HIS A 69 -4.03 15.27 -13.28
N GLU A 70 -3.17 16.11 -12.72
CA GLU A 70 -2.55 15.89 -11.43
C GLU A 70 -3.38 16.62 -10.37
N TYR A 71 -3.73 15.91 -9.31
CA TYR A 71 -4.47 16.44 -8.18
C TYR A 71 -3.71 16.18 -6.89
N ASP A 72 -3.96 17.05 -5.92
CA ASP A 72 -3.62 16.84 -4.51
C ASP A 72 -4.96 16.70 -3.77
N LEU A 73 -5.35 15.46 -3.48
CA LEU A 73 -6.62 15.12 -2.86
C LEU A 73 -6.47 15.05 -1.34
N SER A 74 -7.55 15.31 -0.61
CA SER A 74 -7.53 15.28 0.85
C SER A 74 -7.68 13.86 1.40
N GLU A 75 -6.63 13.31 1.98
CA GLU A 75 -6.68 12.04 2.71
C GLU A 75 -7.59 12.14 3.93
N MET A 76 -7.54 13.29 4.61
CA MET A 76 -8.28 13.51 5.84
C MET A 76 -9.79 13.60 5.61
N TYR A 77 -10.22 13.93 4.40
CA TYR A 77 -11.63 13.89 4.02
C TYR A 77 -12.18 12.46 4.14
N PHE A 78 -11.42 11.45 3.68
CA PHE A 78 -11.81 10.05 3.80
C PHE A 78 -11.72 9.56 5.25
N VAL A 79 -10.67 9.95 5.98
CA VAL A 79 -10.50 9.63 7.41
C VAL A 79 -11.68 10.15 8.24
N ARG A 80 -12.10 11.40 7.99
CA ARG A 80 -13.22 12.05 8.67
C ARG A 80 -14.52 11.25 8.58
N PHE A 81 -14.84 10.70 7.41
CA PHE A 81 -16.04 9.88 7.22
C PHE A 81 -15.87 8.45 7.73
N ALA A 82 -14.69 7.84 7.54
CA ALA A 82 -14.43 6.51 8.08
C ALA A 82 -14.56 6.49 9.62
N TYR A 83 -14.10 7.53 10.31
CA TYR A 83 -14.25 7.65 11.77
C TYR A 83 -15.72 7.76 12.20
N GLU A 84 -16.55 8.48 11.43
CA GLU A 84 -18.00 8.52 11.67
C GLU A 84 -18.66 7.14 11.53
N GLU A 85 -18.32 6.42 10.45
CA GLU A 85 -18.91 5.12 10.16
C GLU A 85 -18.47 4.05 11.17
N LYS A 86 -17.17 4.02 11.53
CA LYS A 86 -16.65 3.18 12.61
C LYS A 86 -17.31 3.47 13.95
N ALA A 87 -17.59 4.74 14.26
CA ALA A 87 -18.31 5.10 15.49
C ALA A 87 -19.74 4.54 15.51
N LEU A 88 -20.44 4.62 14.38
CA LEU A 88 -21.77 4.03 14.24
C LEU A 88 -21.73 2.51 14.40
N ASP A 89 -20.75 1.84 13.80
CA ASP A 89 -20.58 0.39 13.91
C ASP A 89 -20.17 -0.03 15.32
N TYR A 90 -19.24 0.68 15.96
CA TYR A 90 -18.89 0.46 17.36
C TYR A 90 -20.11 0.50 18.28
N VAL A 91 -21.00 1.48 18.09
CA VAL A 91 -22.25 1.57 18.86
C VAL A 91 -23.23 0.43 18.50
N ARG A 92 -23.40 0.10 17.23
CA ARG A 92 -24.30 -0.97 16.76
C ARG A 92 -23.87 -2.35 17.25
N TYR A 93 -22.57 -2.61 17.22
CA TYR A 93 -21.93 -3.81 17.75
C TYR A 93 -21.65 -3.75 19.26
N GLN A 94 -22.22 -2.75 19.95
CA GLN A 94 -22.20 -2.66 21.42
C GLN A 94 -20.77 -2.68 22.01
N GLY A 95 -19.87 -1.95 21.35
CA GLY A 95 -18.47 -1.80 21.73
C GLY A 95 -17.54 -2.93 21.28
N LYS A 96 -18.01 -3.84 20.42
CA LYS A 96 -17.25 -5.00 19.96
C LYS A 96 -16.69 -4.88 18.54
N ALA A 97 -17.07 -3.85 17.79
CA ALA A 97 -16.41 -3.58 16.51
C ALA A 97 -15.02 -2.98 16.74
N ASN A 98 -14.12 -3.16 15.77
CA ASN A 98 -12.86 -2.45 15.77
C ASN A 98 -13.12 -0.93 15.72
N PHE A 99 -12.39 -0.17 16.54
CA PHE A 99 -12.42 1.29 16.51
C PHE A 99 -11.02 1.79 16.83
N GLY A 100 -10.45 2.49 15.85
CA GLY A 100 -9.15 3.11 15.88
C GLY A 100 -8.87 3.84 14.57
N GLU A 101 -7.64 4.32 14.43
CA GLU A 101 -7.20 5.11 13.27
C GLU A 101 -7.06 4.28 11.99
N GLY A 102 -6.58 3.03 12.14
CA GLY A 102 -6.27 2.09 11.05
C GLY A 102 -7.48 1.66 10.25
N GLY A 103 -7.29 1.25 9.00
CA GLY A 103 -8.33 1.02 8.00
C GLY A 103 -7.74 0.34 6.77
N GLN A 104 -8.56 0.14 5.75
CA GLN A 104 -8.19 -0.63 4.56
C GLN A 104 -8.41 0.18 3.27
N ALA A 105 -7.82 -0.24 2.15
CA ALA A 105 -7.88 0.54 0.92
C ALA A 105 -9.33 0.75 0.42
N HIS A 106 -10.19 -0.26 0.56
CA HIS A 106 -11.62 -0.15 0.24
C HIS A 106 -12.36 0.94 1.05
N ASP A 107 -11.86 1.33 2.23
CA ASP A 107 -12.51 2.40 3.01
C ASP A 107 -12.55 3.71 2.25
N VAL A 108 -11.46 4.06 1.54
CA VAL A 108 -11.42 5.28 0.71
C VAL A 108 -12.41 5.18 -0.43
N LEU A 109 -12.47 4.04 -1.14
CA LEU A 109 -13.45 3.83 -2.21
C LEU A 109 -14.90 3.89 -1.71
N ASN A 110 -15.17 3.34 -0.53
CA ASN A 110 -16.46 3.43 0.14
C ASN A 110 -16.84 4.88 0.44
N GLN A 111 -15.88 5.69 0.89
CA GLN A 111 -16.11 7.11 1.14
C GLN A 111 -16.33 7.89 -0.17
N ILE A 112 -15.55 7.63 -1.23
CA ILE A 112 -15.76 8.27 -2.54
C ILE A 112 -17.15 7.95 -3.08
N LYS A 113 -17.64 6.73 -2.88
CA LYS A 113 -18.96 6.30 -3.36
C LYS A 113 -20.09 7.09 -2.72
N LYS A 114 -19.95 7.41 -1.42
CA LYS A 114 -20.99 8.09 -0.63
C LYS A 114 -20.86 9.61 -0.65
N TYR A 115 -19.62 10.09 -0.61
CA TYR A 115 -19.30 11.49 -0.31
C TYR A 115 -18.44 12.16 -1.38
N GLY A 116 -17.86 11.42 -2.33
CA GLY A 116 -16.95 11.95 -3.34
C GLY A 116 -15.55 12.20 -2.82
N PHE A 117 -14.77 13.03 -3.53
CA PHE A 117 -13.46 13.48 -3.07
C PHE A 117 -13.31 15.00 -3.20
N VAL A 118 -12.41 15.58 -2.42
CA VAL A 118 -12.08 17.01 -2.43
C VAL A 118 -10.57 17.20 -2.51
N THR A 119 -10.14 18.38 -2.93
CA THR A 119 -8.73 18.75 -2.91
C THR A 119 -8.21 18.96 -1.49
N GLN A 120 -6.92 18.74 -1.28
CA GLN A 120 -6.23 19.01 -0.02
C GLN A 120 -6.41 20.47 0.42
N GLN A 121 -6.43 21.41 -0.53
CA GLN A 121 -6.70 22.83 -0.25
C GLN A 121 -8.10 23.06 0.36
N ALA A 122 -9.12 22.30 -0.08
CA ALA A 122 -10.48 22.47 0.40
C ALA A 122 -10.73 21.81 1.77
N TYR A 123 -9.96 20.78 2.11
CA TYR A 123 -10.05 20.12 3.40
C TYR A 123 -8.67 19.62 3.85
N PRO A 124 -7.85 20.46 4.51
CA PRO A 124 -6.52 20.05 4.96
C PRO A 124 -6.58 19.04 6.12
N GLY A 125 -7.73 18.91 6.80
CA GLY A 125 -7.91 17.92 7.86
C GLY A 125 -7.22 18.23 9.18
N ASN A 126 -6.69 19.44 9.33
CA ASN A 126 -6.03 19.90 10.56
C ASN A 126 -5.83 21.42 10.52
N GLU A 127 -6.90 22.19 10.69
CA GLU A 127 -6.83 23.66 10.64
C GLU A 127 -6.21 24.29 11.92
N TYR A 128 -6.21 23.56 13.04
CA TYR A 128 -5.72 24.09 14.32
C TYR A 128 -4.19 24.01 14.45
N ASP A 129 -3.54 23.06 13.77
CA ASP A 129 -2.07 22.92 13.70
C ASP A 129 -1.64 22.58 12.24
N PRO A 130 -1.78 23.51 11.29
CA PRO A 130 -1.61 23.22 9.87
C PRO A 130 -0.29 22.53 9.53
N GLY A 131 -0.37 21.41 8.82
CA GLY A 131 0.79 20.60 8.41
C GLY A 131 1.34 19.65 9.48
N ASN A 132 0.66 19.49 10.63
CA ASN A 132 1.10 18.64 11.74
C ASN A 132 0.02 17.66 12.22
N TYR A 133 -0.25 16.60 11.46
CA TYR A 133 -1.17 15.52 11.83
C TYR A 133 -0.69 14.76 13.08
N LYS A 134 -1.51 14.83 14.14
CA LYS A 134 -1.28 14.17 15.43
C LYS A 134 -2.62 13.71 16.00
N HIS A 135 -3.01 12.48 15.73
CA HIS A 135 -4.36 12.00 16.04
C HIS A 135 -4.48 11.28 17.38
N ARG A 136 -3.38 11.03 18.09
CA ARG A 136 -3.43 10.31 19.38
C ARG A 136 -4.39 10.93 20.41
N GLU A 137 -4.50 12.26 20.46
CA GLU A 137 -5.47 12.93 21.34
C GLU A 137 -6.90 12.75 20.82
N LEU A 138 -7.10 13.01 19.53
CA LEU A 138 -8.38 12.84 18.85
C LEU A 138 -8.93 11.42 19.03
N ASP A 139 -8.16 10.39 18.66
CA ASP A 139 -8.53 8.97 18.77
C ASP A 139 -9.02 8.62 20.19
N LYS A 140 -8.26 9.02 21.23
CA LYS A 140 -8.62 8.77 22.63
C LYS A 140 -9.91 9.48 23.04
N ILE A 141 -10.12 10.72 22.60
CA ILE A 141 -11.35 11.48 22.89
C ILE A 141 -12.54 10.81 22.21
N LEU A 142 -12.42 10.46 20.93
CA LEU A 142 -13.46 9.79 20.17
C LEU A 142 -13.82 8.44 20.82
N LYS A 143 -12.82 7.63 21.20
CA LYS A 143 -13.03 6.37 21.92
C LYS A 143 -13.74 6.58 23.24
N ALA A 144 -13.32 7.55 24.05
CA ALA A 144 -13.93 7.84 25.34
C ALA A 144 -15.41 8.25 25.21
N ILE A 145 -15.76 9.04 24.19
CA ILE A 145 -17.16 9.37 23.89
C ILE A 145 -17.95 8.08 23.64
N LEU A 146 -17.44 7.19 22.79
CA LEU A 146 -18.12 5.95 22.43
C LEU A 146 -18.26 4.99 23.62
N GLU A 147 -17.24 4.85 24.45
CA GLU A 147 -17.28 4.05 25.67
C GLU A 147 -18.33 4.55 26.65
N VAL A 148 -18.49 5.86 26.81
CA VAL A 148 -19.58 6.43 27.62
C VAL A 148 -20.93 6.16 26.97
N VAL A 149 -21.07 6.34 25.66
CA VAL A 149 -22.33 6.13 24.92
C VAL A 149 -22.83 4.69 25.06
N ILE A 150 -21.96 3.68 24.93
CA ILE A 150 -22.37 2.27 24.99
C ILE A 150 -22.83 1.84 26.40
N THR A 151 -22.43 2.55 27.47
CA THR A 151 -22.96 2.29 28.82
C THR A 151 -24.44 2.64 28.95
N LYS A 152 -24.98 3.46 28.03
CA LYS A 152 -26.36 3.96 28.06
C LYS A 152 -26.69 4.59 29.43
N PRO A 153 -25.96 5.64 29.87
CA PRO A 153 -26.10 6.20 31.22
C PRO A 153 -27.52 6.69 31.51
N ASN A 154 -28.24 7.11 30.46
CA ASN A 154 -29.65 7.52 30.53
C ASN A 154 -30.64 6.37 30.23
N LYS A 155 -30.23 5.11 30.47
CA LYS A 155 -30.94 3.86 30.14
C LYS A 155 -31.16 3.58 28.65
N LYS A 156 -31.07 4.60 27.80
CA LYS A 156 -31.11 4.53 26.33
C LYS A 156 -30.10 5.52 25.72
N LEU A 157 -29.73 5.30 24.46
CA LEU A 157 -28.92 6.25 23.71
C LEU A 157 -29.74 7.52 23.47
N THR A 158 -29.08 8.68 23.56
CA THR A 158 -29.69 9.96 23.18
C THR A 158 -29.70 10.07 21.64
N SER A 159 -30.52 10.95 21.07
CA SER A 159 -30.46 11.24 19.64
C SER A 159 -29.33 12.22 19.26
N VAL A 160 -28.57 12.72 20.25
CA VAL A 160 -27.60 13.81 20.07
C VAL A 160 -26.15 13.36 20.22
N TRP A 161 -25.88 12.13 20.66
CA TRP A 161 -24.51 11.67 20.88
C TRP A 161 -23.67 11.75 19.60
N PHE A 162 -24.26 11.38 18.46
CA PHE A 162 -23.53 11.38 17.18
C PHE A 162 -23.22 12.81 16.75
N LYS A 163 -24.15 13.75 16.93
CA LYS A 163 -23.88 15.17 16.67
C LYS A 163 -22.75 15.72 17.56
N ALA A 164 -22.68 15.30 18.82
CA ALA A 164 -21.58 15.69 19.72
C ALA A 164 -20.24 15.09 19.26
N TYR A 165 -20.24 13.84 18.82
CA TYR A 165 -19.08 13.16 18.23
C TYR A 165 -18.59 13.88 16.95
N GLN A 166 -19.51 14.21 16.04
CA GLN A 166 -19.20 14.98 14.82
C GLN A 166 -18.63 16.36 15.14
N ALA A 167 -19.15 17.05 16.17
CA ALA A 167 -18.62 18.36 16.57
C ALA A 167 -17.17 18.28 17.08
N VAL A 168 -16.77 17.18 17.72
CA VAL A 168 -15.36 16.94 18.05
C VAL A 168 -14.55 16.76 16.78
N LEU A 169 -15.01 15.92 15.85
CA LEU A 169 -14.31 15.75 14.57
C LEU A 169 -14.19 17.06 13.79
N ASP A 170 -15.23 17.89 13.75
CA ASP A 170 -15.19 19.21 13.10
C ASP A 170 -14.16 20.14 13.78
N THR A 171 -13.97 20.01 15.10
CA THR A 171 -13.01 20.82 15.87
C THR A 171 -11.56 20.44 15.52
N TYR A 172 -11.27 19.15 15.35
CA TYR A 172 -9.91 18.68 15.07
C TYR A 172 -9.59 18.65 13.57
N LEU A 173 -10.50 18.13 12.76
CA LEU A 173 -10.26 17.90 11.33
C LEU A 173 -10.81 19.02 10.44
N GLY A 174 -11.62 19.92 10.99
CA GLY A 174 -12.29 20.98 10.25
C GLY A 174 -13.68 20.58 9.76
N ILE A 175 -14.44 21.59 9.35
CA ILE A 175 -15.82 21.42 8.84
C ILE A 175 -15.76 20.87 7.41
N ILE A 176 -16.58 19.86 7.15
CA ILE A 176 -16.68 19.24 5.83
C ILE A 176 -17.17 20.28 4.79
N PRO A 177 -16.43 20.50 3.69
CA PRO A 177 -16.82 21.48 2.68
C PRO A 177 -17.98 20.95 1.81
N GLU A 178 -18.95 21.81 1.51
CA GLU A 178 -20.02 21.48 0.54
C GLU A 178 -19.51 21.45 -0.92
N LYS A 179 -18.44 22.20 -1.20
CA LYS A 179 -17.83 22.34 -2.53
C LYS A 179 -16.32 22.49 -2.41
N THR A 180 -15.62 22.06 -3.44
CA THR A 180 -14.18 22.25 -3.64
C THR A 180 -13.94 23.09 -4.90
N GLU A 181 -12.88 23.90 -4.89
CA GLU A 181 -12.46 24.63 -6.08
C GLU A 181 -11.51 23.76 -6.91
N VAL A 182 -11.87 23.50 -8.17
CA VAL A 182 -11.07 22.75 -9.13
C VAL A 182 -10.99 23.56 -10.41
N ASN A 183 -9.79 23.92 -10.85
CA ASN A 183 -9.58 24.76 -12.04
C ASN A 183 -10.39 26.08 -12.01
N LYS A 184 -10.49 26.73 -10.84
CA LYS A 184 -11.28 27.95 -10.57
C LYS A 184 -12.80 27.79 -10.68
N GLU A 185 -13.30 26.54 -10.72
CA GLU A 185 -14.73 26.23 -10.68
C GLU A 185 -15.08 25.59 -9.33
N LEU A 186 -16.16 26.07 -8.70
CA LEU A 186 -16.72 25.42 -7.51
C LEU A 186 -17.59 24.23 -7.91
N ILE A 187 -17.22 23.04 -7.45
CA ILE A 187 -17.90 21.78 -7.76
C ILE A 187 -18.21 21.01 -6.47
N THR A 188 -19.31 20.26 -6.44
CA THR A 188 -19.59 19.36 -5.32
C THR A 188 -18.63 18.16 -5.37
N PRO A 189 -18.28 17.55 -4.23
CA PRO A 189 -17.38 16.39 -4.22
C PRO A 189 -17.84 15.23 -5.11
N LEU A 190 -19.15 14.91 -5.12
CA LEU A 190 -19.71 13.85 -5.96
C LEU A 190 -19.72 14.21 -7.45
N ASP A 191 -19.96 15.48 -7.80
CA ASP A 191 -19.87 15.89 -9.20
C ASP A 191 -18.42 15.95 -9.69
N PHE A 192 -17.45 16.16 -8.78
CA PHE A 192 -16.03 16.07 -9.10
C PHE A 192 -15.66 14.65 -9.55
N VAL A 193 -16.07 13.62 -8.81
CA VAL A 193 -15.91 12.20 -9.22
C VAL A 193 -16.49 11.95 -10.62
N LYS A 194 -17.72 12.41 -10.87
CA LYS A 194 -18.39 12.24 -12.17
C LYS A 194 -17.66 12.98 -13.29
N LYS A 195 -17.18 14.20 -13.04
CA LYS A 195 -16.45 15.04 -14.00
C LYS A 195 -15.16 14.36 -14.45
N GLU A 196 -14.42 13.77 -13.51
CA GLU A 196 -13.20 13.03 -13.80
C GLU A 196 -13.43 11.61 -14.32
N LYS A 197 -14.71 11.18 -14.41
CA LYS A 197 -15.12 9.84 -14.87
C LYS A 197 -14.46 8.71 -14.06
N PHE A 198 -14.19 8.97 -12.79
CA PHE A 198 -13.64 7.97 -11.89
C PHE A 198 -14.75 7.00 -11.48
N ASN A 199 -14.62 5.74 -11.87
CA ASN A 199 -15.61 4.71 -11.58
C ASN A 199 -15.06 3.72 -10.56
N ILE A 200 -15.61 3.78 -9.36
CA ILE A 200 -15.18 2.97 -8.21
C ILE A 200 -15.33 1.47 -8.48
N ASP A 201 -16.32 1.08 -9.28
CA ASP A 201 -16.55 -0.32 -9.61
C ASP A 201 -15.46 -0.90 -10.51
N ASP A 202 -14.50 -0.11 -11.02
CA ASP A 202 -13.37 -0.60 -11.82
C ASP A 202 -12.21 -1.11 -10.97
N TYR A 203 -12.28 -0.95 -9.65
CA TYR A 203 -11.25 -1.36 -8.70
C TYR A 203 -11.69 -2.59 -7.91
N VAL A 204 -10.74 -3.48 -7.63
CA VAL A 204 -10.96 -4.69 -6.84
C VAL A 204 -9.78 -4.95 -5.93
N GLU A 205 -10.03 -5.66 -4.84
CA GLU A 205 -8.99 -6.16 -3.97
C GLU A 205 -8.75 -7.65 -4.17
N LEU A 206 -7.48 -8.04 -4.15
CA LEU A 206 -7.06 -9.44 -4.23
C LEU A 206 -6.27 -9.80 -2.98
N THR A 207 -6.37 -11.07 -2.57
CA THR A 207 -5.55 -11.68 -1.52
C THR A 207 -5.18 -13.11 -1.91
N SER A 208 -4.36 -13.78 -1.11
CA SER A 208 -3.89 -15.15 -1.35
C SER A 208 -3.69 -15.90 -0.03
N PHE A 209 -4.71 -16.62 0.41
CA PHE A 209 -4.67 -17.49 1.60
C PHE A 209 -5.42 -18.81 1.38
N THR A 210 -4.94 -19.88 1.99
CA THR A 210 -5.40 -21.27 1.75
C THR A 210 -6.50 -21.74 2.70
N HIS A 211 -6.78 -20.99 3.79
CA HIS A 211 -7.91 -21.28 4.68
C HIS A 211 -9.29 -20.92 4.08
N HIS A 212 -9.30 -20.28 2.91
CA HIS A 212 -10.48 -20.00 2.10
C HIS A 212 -10.38 -20.62 0.70
N PRO A 213 -11.51 -20.91 0.01
CA PRO A 213 -11.47 -21.39 -1.37
C PRO A 213 -10.80 -20.39 -2.32
N MET A 214 -9.91 -20.89 -3.18
CA MET A 214 -9.37 -20.11 -4.29
C MET A 214 -10.46 -19.73 -5.29
N TYR A 215 -10.28 -18.60 -5.97
CA TYR A 215 -11.20 -18.04 -6.96
C TYR A 215 -12.59 -17.69 -6.40
N SER A 216 -12.63 -17.33 -5.12
CA SER A 216 -13.85 -16.89 -4.44
C SER A 216 -13.71 -15.49 -3.87
N LYS A 217 -14.85 -14.84 -3.60
CA LYS A 217 -14.89 -13.63 -2.79
C LYS A 217 -14.96 -14.01 -1.33
N ILE A 218 -14.05 -13.47 -0.53
CA ILE A 218 -13.97 -13.72 0.91
C ILE A 218 -13.93 -12.42 1.69
N ILE A 219 -14.34 -12.48 2.94
CA ILE A 219 -14.07 -11.43 3.92
C ILE A 219 -12.81 -11.88 4.63
N LEU A 220 -11.69 -11.20 4.39
CA LEU A 220 -10.43 -11.52 5.05
C LEU A 220 -10.49 -11.03 6.50
N GLU A 221 -10.12 -11.90 7.43
CA GLU A 221 -10.26 -11.71 8.87
C GLU A 221 -9.15 -10.85 9.49
N VAL A 222 -9.04 -9.60 9.04
CA VAL A 222 -8.12 -8.59 9.61
C VAL A 222 -8.88 -7.52 10.39
N PRO A 223 -8.35 -7.01 11.52
CA PRO A 223 -9.08 -6.05 12.37
C PRO A 223 -9.53 -4.78 11.63
N ASP A 224 -8.71 -4.28 10.70
CA ASP A 224 -8.99 -3.04 9.97
C ASP A 224 -9.94 -3.24 8.77
N ASN A 225 -10.34 -4.48 8.44
CA ASN A 225 -11.49 -4.74 7.57
C ASN A 225 -12.82 -4.65 8.37
N TRP A 226 -13.04 -3.48 8.99
CA TRP A 226 -14.20 -3.20 9.85
C TRP A 226 -15.52 -3.11 9.05
N SER A 227 -15.42 -2.79 7.77
CA SER A 227 -16.54 -2.68 6.81
C SER A 227 -16.96 -4.03 6.23
N HIS A 228 -16.16 -5.09 6.45
CA HIS A 228 -16.38 -6.45 5.95
C HIS A 228 -16.45 -6.52 4.41
N ASP A 229 -15.62 -5.74 3.74
CA ASP A 229 -15.51 -5.76 2.28
C ASP A 229 -14.85 -7.05 1.78
N TYR A 230 -15.12 -7.35 0.51
CA TYR A 230 -14.72 -8.61 -0.13
C TYR A 230 -13.41 -8.49 -0.89
N TYR A 231 -12.53 -9.46 -0.67
CA TYR A 231 -11.32 -9.70 -1.44
C TYR A 231 -11.53 -10.90 -2.38
N TYR A 232 -10.97 -10.84 -3.59
CA TYR A 232 -10.84 -12.02 -4.44
C TYR A 232 -9.63 -12.84 -4.01
N ASN A 233 -9.85 -14.07 -3.59
CA ASN A 233 -8.76 -14.97 -3.19
C ASN A 233 -8.19 -15.71 -4.41
N VAL A 234 -6.88 -15.68 -4.62
CA VAL A 234 -6.18 -16.34 -5.75
C VAL A 234 -4.94 -17.10 -5.27
N PRO A 235 -4.44 -18.10 -6.01
CA PRO A 235 -3.18 -18.77 -5.69
C PRO A 235 -2.00 -17.78 -5.69
N LEU A 236 -1.03 -18.00 -4.79
CA LEU A 236 0.10 -17.07 -4.57
C LEU A 236 0.87 -16.71 -5.85
N ASP A 237 1.12 -17.68 -6.74
CA ASP A 237 1.84 -17.39 -7.99
C ASP A 237 1.01 -16.52 -8.95
N GLU A 238 -0.31 -16.70 -8.98
CA GLU A 238 -1.21 -15.84 -9.74
C GLU A 238 -1.34 -14.46 -9.10
N PHE A 239 -1.31 -14.38 -7.77
CA PHE A 239 -1.29 -13.13 -7.01
C PHE A 239 -0.07 -12.26 -7.39
N ILE A 240 1.12 -12.84 -7.36
CA ILE A 240 2.36 -12.17 -7.80
C ILE A 240 2.32 -11.85 -9.30
N SER A 241 1.76 -12.74 -10.13
CA SER A 241 1.60 -12.48 -11.56
C SER A 241 0.71 -11.26 -11.83
N VAL A 242 -0.34 -11.04 -11.05
CA VAL A 242 -1.20 -9.83 -11.15
C VAL A 242 -0.38 -8.58 -10.85
N MET A 243 0.37 -8.55 -9.74
CA MET A 243 1.21 -7.40 -9.37
C MET A 243 2.22 -7.06 -10.47
N ASN A 244 2.95 -8.07 -10.94
CA ASN A 244 3.94 -7.93 -12.01
C ASN A 244 3.30 -7.47 -13.33
N SER A 245 2.14 -8.02 -13.69
CA SER A 245 1.40 -7.65 -14.91
C SER A 245 0.87 -6.22 -14.85
N ALA A 246 0.38 -5.78 -13.68
CA ALA A 246 -0.13 -4.44 -13.47
C ALA A 246 0.94 -3.39 -13.81
N LEU A 247 2.11 -3.50 -13.18
CA LEU A 247 3.22 -2.57 -13.36
C LEU A 247 3.76 -2.59 -14.79
N LYS A 248 3.90 -3.78 -15.40
CA LYS A 248 4.29 -3.93 -16.82
C LYS A 248 3.28 -3.34 -17.80
N SER A 249 2.01 -3.25 -17.41
CA SER A 249 0.93 -2.69 -18.22
C SER A 249 0.67 -1.21 -17.93
N GLY A 250 1.50 -0.57 -17.11
CA GLY A 250 1.39 0.85 -16.77
C GLY A 250 0.34 1.18 -15.70
N TYR A 251 -0.12 0.19 -14.93
CA TYR A 251 -0.99 0.38 -13.75
C TYR A 251 -0.17 0.29 -12.47
N THR A 252 -0.55 1.07 -11.47
CA THR A 252 -0.06 0.95 -10.10
C THR A 252 -1.04 0.16 -9.23
N PHE A 253 -0.71 -0.10 -7.98
CA PHE A 253 -1.65 -0.71 -7.02
C PHE A 253 -1.35 -0.30 -5.58
N VAL A 254 -2.38 -0.30 -4.73
CA VAL A 254 -2.19 -0.17 -3.27
C VAL A 254 -1.74 -1.53 -2.76
N TRP A 255 -0.70 -1.54 -1.93
CA TRP A 255 -0.20 -2.70 -1.22
C TRP A 255 -0.58 -2.56 0.24
N ASP A 256 -1.20 -3.60 0.78
CA ASP A 256 -1.42 -3.79 2.21
C ASP A 256 -0.53 -4.94 2.67
N GLY A 257 0.24 -4.75 3.74
CA GLY A 257 1.09 -5.79 4.27
C GLY A 257 1.78 -5.49 5.59
N ASP A 258 2.52 -6.48 6.07
CA ASP A 258 3.29 -6.43 7.31
C ASP A 258 4.66 -5.77 7.08
N VAL A 259 4.99 -4.75 7.88
CA VAL A 259 6.32 -4.11 7.88
C VAL A 259 7.09 -4.35 9.18
N GLY A 260 6.54 -5.16 10.10
CA GLY A 260 7.17 -5.63 11.32
C GLY A 260 8.19 -6.74 11.11
N TYR A 261 8.23 -7.36 9.93
CA TYR A 261 9.28 -8.31 9.55
C TYR A 261 10.67 -7.68 9.62
N GLU A 262 11.64 -8.37 10.24
CA GLU A 262 13.00 -7.85 10.47
C GLU A 262 13.75 -7.43 9.18
N GLY A 263 13.33 -7.98 8.04
CA GLY A 263 13.86 -7.64 6.73
C GLY A 263 13.29 -6.37 6.11
N PHE A 264 12.37 -5.65 6.76
CA PHE A 264 11.91 -4.33 6.33
C PHE A 264 12.81 -3.23 6.90
N SER A 265 13.31 -2.34 6.04
CA SER A 265 14.04 -1.17 6.51
C SER A 265 13.86 0.05 5.61
N HIS A 266 12.95 0.95 6.01
CA HIS A 266 12.76 2.23 5.33
C HIS A 266 14.03 3.09 5.29
N LYS A 267 14.83 3.08 6.38
CA LYS A 267 16.11 3.79 6.45
C LYS A 267 17.13 3.29 5.43
N ASN A 268 17.15 1.98 5.17
CA ASN A 268 18.03 1.38 4.16
C ASN A 268 17.32 1.20 2.81
N GLU A 269 16.10 1.74 2.65
CA GLU A 269 15.35 1.81 1.40
C GLU A 269 15.02 0.46 0.77
N VAL A 270 15.05 -0.62 1.55
CA VAL A 270 14.79 -1.97 1.05
C VAL A 270 13.96 -2.81 2.02
N ALA A 271 13.22 -3.77 1.47
CA ALA A 271 12.58 -4.83 2.23
C ALA A 271 12.88 -6.19 1.59
N ILE A 272 13.40 -7.15 2.37
CA ILE A 272 13.93 -8.44 1.89
C ILE A 272 13.56 -9.59 2.82
N VAL A 273 13.65 -10.84 2.35
CA VAL A 273 13.46 -12.09 3.11
C VAL A 273 14.65 -13.02 2.89
N PRO A 274 15.82 -12.74 3.50
CA PRO A 274 17.03 -13.52 3.27
C PRO A 274 16.94 -14.95 3.84
N GLU A 275 17.68 -15.90 3.23
CA GLU A 275 17.83 -17.25 3.77
C GLU A 275 18.65 -17.29 5.08
N GLY A 276 19.47 -16.26 5.32
CA GLY A 276 20.33 -16.12 6.49
C GLY A 276 20.05 -14.84 7.28
N THR A 277 21.08 -14.31 7.95
CA THR A 277 20.98 -13.05 8.71
C THR A 277 20.63 -11.88 7.79
N VAL A 278 19.72 -11.03 8.23
CA VAL A 278 19.35 -9.81 7.53
C VAL A 278 20.51 -8.84 7.44
N GLU A 279 20.93 -8.51 6.21
CA GLU A 279 21.93 -7.49 5.93
C GLU A 279 21.46 -6.58 4.78
N PHE A 280 21.37 -5.27 5.04
CA PHE A 280 20.91 -4.28 4.07
C PHE A 280 22.02 -3.71 3.18
N THR A 281 23.23 -4.26 3.25
CA THR A 281 24.43 -3.71 2.59
C THR A 281 24.65 -4.23 1.17
N SER A 282 24.03 -5.35 0.79
CA SER A 282 24.11 -5.91 -0.57
C SER A 282 23.02 -6.96 -0.79
N PRO A 283 22.63 -7.25 -2.05
CA PRO A 283 21.69 -8.32 -2.36
C PRO A 283 22.10 -9.67 -1.79
N GLN A 284 21.19 -10.27 -1.04
CA GLN A 284 21.34 -11.60 -0.44
C GLN A 284 20.50 -12.62 -1.21
N LYS A 285 20.80 -13.91 -1.02
CA LYS A 285 19.89 -14.97 -1.46
C LYS A 285 18.67 -14.97 -0.56
N GLU A 286 17.50 -14.85 -1.15
CA GLU A 286 16.22 -14.79 -0.44
C GLU A 286 15.50 -16.14 -0.42
N LYS A 287 14.63 -16.31 0.58
CA LYS A 287 13.80 -17.51 0.72
C LYS A 287 12.86 -17.64 -0.47
N ASP A 288 12.66 -18.89 -0.91
CA ASP A 288 11.56 -19.24 -1.79
C ASP A 288 10.27 -19.40 -0.96
N VAL A 289 9.39 -18.40 -1.02
CA VAL A 289 8.19 -18.34 -0.19
C VAL A 289 7.06 -19.14 -0.84
N SER A 290 6.72 -20.26 -0.20
CA SER A 290 5.57 -21.11 -0.58
C SER A 290 4.25 -20.60 0.02
N ALA A 291 3.13 -21.01 -0.58
CA ALA A 291 1.81 -20.68 -0.07
C ALA A 291 1.56 -21.24 1.35
N ASP A 292 2.09 -22.43 1.66
CA ASP A 292 1.96 -23.05 2.98
C ASP A 292 2.77 -22.28 4.04
N TYR A 293 3.97 -21.82 3.69
CA TYR A 293 4.79 -21.01 4.59
C TYR A 293 4.11 -19.66 4.86
N ARG A 294 3.64 -18.99 3.80
CA ARG A 294 2.85 -17.76 3.91
C ARG A 294 1.60 -17.94 4.79
N GLN A 295 0.85 -19.04 4.61
CA GLN A 295 -0.34 -19.31 5.43
C GLN A 295 0.03 -19.50 6.90
N LEU A 296 1.10 -20.25 7.18
CA LEU A 296 1.56 -20.50 8.55
C LEU A 296 1.90 -19.19 9.29
N GLU A 297 2.61 -18.27 8.62
CA GLU A 297 3.01 -16.99 9.21
C GLU A 297 1.81 -16.07 9.48
N PHE A 298 0.76 -16.16 8.67
CA PHE A 298 -0.51 -15.47 8.95
C PHE A 298 -1.26 -16.10 10.12
N ASP A 299 -1.42 -17.43 10.12
CA ASP A 299 -2.18 -18.16 11.15
C ASP A 299 -1.55 -18.04 12.55
N ASN A 300 -0.21 -17.92 12.61
CA ASN A 300 0.53 -17.78 13.86
C ASN A 300 0.75 -16.31 14.29
N LEU A 301 0.18 -15.34 13.55
CA LEU A 301 0.28 -13.90 13.79
C LEU A 301 1.71 -13.34 13.72
N THR A 302 2.59 -13.96 12.93
CA THR A 302 3.91 -13.38 12.60
C THR A 302 3.79 -12.37 11.46
N THR A 303 2.91 -12.64 10.50
CA THR A 303 2.52 -11.69 9.45
C THR A 303 1.09 -11.23 9.72
N THR A 304 0.91 -9.93 9.90
CA THR A 304 -0.34 -9.29 10.27
C THR A 304 -0.64 -8.10 9.34
N ASP A 305 -1.85 -7.57 9.46
CA ASP A 305 -2.26 -6.32 8.82
C ASP A 305 -1.68 -5.14 9.59
N ASP A 306 -0.81 -4.35 8.96
CA ASP A 306 0.05 -3.36 9.64
C ASP A 306 0.14 -2.02 8.87
N HIS A 307 0.49 -2.05 7.58
CA HIS A 307 0.76 -0.82 6.84
C HIS A 307 0.39 -0.89 5.36
N LEU A 308 -0.18 0.20 4.84
CA LEU A 308 -0.52 0.34 3.43
C LEU A 308 0.42 1.33 2.73
N MET A 309 0.89 0.96 1.53
CA MET A 309 1.76 1.76 0.68
C MET A 309 1.30 1.71 -0.79
N HIS A 310 1.88 2.56 -1.64
CA HIS A 310 1.54 2.61 -3.07
C HIS A 310 2.70 2.07 -3.92
N ILE A 311 2.47 0.99 -4.68
CA ILE A 311 3.48 0.38 -5.55
C ILE A 311 3.41 1.00 -6.95
N THR A 312 4.54 1.54 -7.41
CA THR A 312 4.61 2.47 -8.55
C THR A 312 5.55 2.03 -9.67
N GLY A 313 6.31 0.95 -9.46
CA GLY A 313 7.23 0.45 -10.47
C GLY A 313 7.85 -0.89 -10.10
N LEU A 314 8.57 -1.44 -11.06
CA LEU A 314 9.41 -2.63 -10.92
C LEU A 314 10.85 -2.24 -11.17
N ALA A 315 11.76 -2.82 -10.42
CA ALA A 315 13.19 -2.70 -10.62
C ALA A 315 13.86 -4.07 -10.49
N GLU A 316 15.08 -4.16 -11.00
CA GLU A 316 15.99 -5.28 -10.72
C GLU A 316 17.24 -4.78 -10.02
N ASP A 317 17.80 -5.58 -9.12
CA ASP A 317 19.13 -5.33 -8.57
C ASP A 317 20.24 -5.80 -9.53
N GLN A 318 21.49 -5.60 -9.14
CA GLN A 318 22.67 -6.03 -9.91
C GLN A 318 22.78 -7.56 -10.14
N LYS A 319 22.00 -8.38 -9.43
CA LYS A 319 21.95 -9.84 -9.56
C LYS A 319 20.72 -10.32 -10.35
N GLY A 320 19.87 -9.39 -10.80
CA GLY A 320 18.62 -9.69 -11.51
C GLY A 320 17.46 -10.06 -10.59
N THR A 321 17.56 -9.84 -9.27
CA THR A 321 16.45 -10.05 -8.34
C THR A 321 15.42 -8.94 -8.53
N ILE A 322 14.13 -9.29 -8.56
CA ILE A 322 13.03 -8.35 -8.80
C ILE A 322 12.63 -7.65 -7.49
N TYR A 323 12.46 -6.33 -7.58
CA TYR A 323 11.94 -5.48 -6.52
C TYR A 323 10.80 -4.58 -7.02
N TYR A 324 9.98 -4.14 -6.09
CA TYR A 324 8.82 -3.30 -6.28
C TYR A 324 9.12 -1.93 -5.70
N LYS A 325 9.14 -0.92 -6.58
CA LYS A 325 9.36 0.49 -6.20
C LYS A 325 8.11 1.00 -5.47
N THR A 326 8.30 1.30 -4.20
CA THR A 326 7.22 1.51 -3.24
C THR A 326 7.26 2.95 -2.75
N LYS A 327 6.16 3.67 -2.94
CA LYS A 327 5.95 5.02 -2.42
C LYS A 327 5.34 4.92 -1.03
N ASN A 328 6.10 5.31 -0.01
CA ASN A 328 5.62 5.38 1.37
C ASN A 328 4.94 6.73 1.65
N SER A 329 4.35 6.88 2.83
CA SER A 329 3.66 8.09 3.30
C SER A 329 4.27 8.66 4.58
N TRP A 330 5.59 8.61 4.71
CA TRP A 330 6.33 9.11 5.88
C TRP A 330 7.16 10.37 5.59
N GLY A 331 6.85 11.08 4.50
CA GLY A 331 7.59 12.26 4.06
C GLY A 331 8.67 11.95 3.01
N ASP A 332 8.93 12.93 2.14
CA ASP A 332 9.91 12.83 1.05
C ASP A 332 11.36 13.03 1.53
N ASP A 333 11.56 13.53 2.74
CA ASP A 333 12.86 13.68 3.41
C ASP A 333 13.15 12.55 4.42
N SER A 334 12.32 11.52 4.46
CA SER A 334 12.39 10.44 5.45
C SER A 334 13.52 9.42 5.21
N ASN A 335 14.09 9.38 4.00
CA ASN A 335 15.26 8.61 3.61
C ASN A 335 15.93 9.22 2.36
N ASP A 336 17.07 8.67 1.91
CA ASP A 336 17.84 9.23 0.79
C ASP A 336 17.19 8.93 -0.58
N LEU A 337 16.22 8.00 -0.63
CA LEU A 337 15.41 7.66 -1.81
C LEU A 337 14.12 8.49 -1.92
N GLY A 338 14.00 9.60 -1.20
CA GLY A 338 12.88 10.52 -1.37
C GLY A 338 11.55 10.00 -0.81
N GLY A 339 11.61 9.18 0.25
CA GLY A 339 10.45 8.52 0.84
C GLY A 339 10.00 7.23 0.14
N TYR A 340 10.77 6.76 -0.85
CA TYR A 340 10.55 5.48 -1.50
C TYR A 340 11.39 4.36 -0.86
N LEU A 341 11.05 3.12 -1.18
CA LEU A 341 11.87 1.94 -0.91
C LEU A 341 11.65 0.88 -2.01
N TYR A 342 12.51 -0.13 -2.05
CA TYR A 342 12.42 -1.28 -2.94
C TYR A 342 12.16 -2.56 -2.15
N MET A 343 10.98 -3.14 -2.33
CA MET A 343 10.59 -4.39 -1.66
C MET A 343 10.82 -5.57 -2.59
N SER A 344 11.53 -6.61 -2.18
CA SER A 344 11.81 -7.77 -3.03
C SER A 344 10.53 -8.57 -3.32
N GLU A 345 10.53 -9.34 -4.41
CA GLU A 345 9.41 -10.25 -4.69
C GLU A 345 9.18 -11.26 -3.56
N SER A 346 10.24 -11.77 -2.92
CA SER A 346 10.11 -12.65 -1.76
C SER A 346 9.45 -11.94 -0.57
N PHE A 347 9.75 -10.67 -0.34
CA PHE A 347 9.07 -9.85 0.67
C PHE A 347 7.59 -9.68 0.35
N LEU A 348 7.22 -9.35 -0.88
CA LEU A 348 5.81 -9.26 -1.27
C LEU A 348 5.10 -10.61 -1.14
N ARG A 349 5.74 -11.72 -1.53
CA ARG A 349 5.16 -13.06 -1.39
C ARG A 349 4.84 -13.41 0.05
N LEU A 350 5.70 -13.02 0.99
CA LEU A 350 5.50 -13.31 2.40
C LEU A 350 4.54 -12.34 3.06
N ASN A 351 4.83 -11.04 2.99
CA ASN A 351 4.28 -10.03 3.89
C ASN A 351 3.08 -9.25 3.34
N THR A 352 2.76 -9.36 2.04
CA THR A 352 1.52 -8.75 1.53
C THR A 352 0.32 -9.40 2.23
N ILE A 353 -0.69 -8.64 2.66
CA ILE A 353 -2.01 -9.14 3.08
C ILE A 353 -2.99 -9.06 1.90
N ALA A 354 -3.06 -7.91 1.24
CA ALA A 354 -3.91 -7.67 0.08
C ALA A 354 -3.33 -6.63 -0.87
N ILE A 355 -3.91 -6.53 -2.07
CA ILE A 355 -3.68 -5.39 -2.98
C ILE A 355 -4.99 -4.85 -3.50
N MET A 356 -5.06 -3.54 -3.75
CA MET A 356 -6.12 -2.92 -4.55
C MET A 356 -5.58 -2.53 -5.92
N VAL A 357 -6.27 -2.95 -6.98
CA VAL A 357 -5.85 -2.71 -8.36
C VAL A 357 -7.03 -2.46 -9.28
N HIS A 358 -6.81 -1.72 -10.37
CA HIS A 358 -7.78 -1.59 -11.46
C HIS A 358 -7.96 -2.95 -12.17
N LYS A 359 -9.20 -3.33 -12.48
CA LYS A 359 -9.53 -4.64 -13.10
C LYS A 359 -8.79 -4.92 -14.40
N ASP A 360 -8.55 -3.90 -15.21
CA ASP A 360 -7.81 -4.06 -16.48
C ASP A 360 -6.32 -4.37 -16.33
N ALA A 361 -5.76 -4.22 -15.14
CA ALA A 361 -4.40 -4.65 -14.84
C ALA A 361 -4.29 -6.17 -14.64
N ILE A 362 -5.43 -6.84 -14.34
CA ILE A 362 -5.48 -8.27 -14.04
C ILE A 362 -5.37 -9.07 -15.35
N PRO A 363 -4.45 -10.04 -15.47
CA PRO A 363 -4.36 -10.92 -16.63
C PRO A 363 -5.71 -11.55 -16.99
N LYS A 364 -6.04 -11.55 -18.29
CA LYS A 364 -7.34 -12.02 -18.79
C LYS A 364 -7.74 -13.40 -18.25
N ILE A 365 -6.80 -14.34 -18.21
CA ILE A 365 -7.04 -15.70 -17.72
C ILE A 365 -7.44 -15.73 -16.24
N ILE A 366 -6.89 -14.83 -15.42
CA ILE A 366 -7.23 -14.71 -14.00
C ILE A 366 -8.60 -14.03 -13.85
N LYS A 367 -8.87 -12.97 -14.64
CA LYS A 367 -10.21 -12.32 -14.67
C LYS A 367 -11.32 -13.32 -14.96
N GLU A 368 -11.12 -14.19 -15.96
CA GLU A 368 -12.09 -15.22 -16.33
C GLU A 368 -12.36 -16.20 -15.18
N LYS A 369 -11.31 -16.65 -14.46
CA LYS A 369 -11.45 -17.52 -13.28
C LYS A 369 -12.20 -16.82 -12.14
N LEU A 370 -12.00 -15.52 -11.95
CA LEU A 370 -12.65 -14.72 -10.92
C LEU A 370 -14.06 -14.24 -11.30
N GLY A 371 -14.49 -14.46 -12.55
CA GLY A 371 -15.77 -13.92 -13.05
C GLY A 371 -15.81 -12.40 -13.12
N ILE A 372 -14.65 -11.74 -13.21
CA ILE A 372 -14.54 -10.29 -13.40
C ILE A 372 -14.78 -9.99 -14.87
N LYS A 373 -15.79 -9.16 -15.16
CA LYS A 373 -16.13 -8.73 -16.53
C LYS A 373 -15.17 -7.69 -17.06
#